data_AF-A0A2N1S5D8-F1
#
_entry.id   AF-A0A2N1S5D8-F1
#
_cell.length_a   1.000
_cell.length_b   1.000
_cell.length_c   1.000
_cell.angle_alpha   90.00
_cell.angle_beta   90.00
_cell.angle_gamma   90.00
#
_symmetry.space_group_name_H-M   'P 1'
#
loop_
_entity.id
_entity.type
_entity.pdbx_description
1 polymer ?
#
loop_
_entity_poly.entity_id
_entity_poly.type
_entity_poly.pdbx_seq_one_letter_code
_entity_poly.pdbx_strand_id
1 'polypeptide(L)' 'MARKIIREHNATKKERQELFSQAGSRAINAARAASLPLTYVEGTTIVREEHGKKTIIGKVGPRMSVIQKKIKLS' A
#
# COMPACT_ATOMS: atom_id res chain seq x y z
N MET A 1 -28.49 5.59 -18.58
CA MET A 1 -27.26 5.16 -17.88
C MET A 1 -27.48 5.31 -16.38
N ALA A 2 -27.47 4.22 -15.61
CA ALA A 2 -27.66 4.29 -14.16
C ALA A 2 -26.38 4.83 -13.50
N ARG A 3 -26.48 5.90 -12.71
CA ARG A 3 -25.35 6.40 -11.90
C ARG A 3 -25.03 5.34 -10.85
N LYS A 4 -23.84 4.74 -10.95
CA LYS A 4 -23.31 3.82 -9.94
C LYS A 4 -23.15 4.60 -8.64
N ILE A 5 -24.02 4.37 -7.66
CA ILE A 5 -23.93 4.99 -6.34
C ILE A 5 -22.72 4.36 -5.65
N ILE A 6 -21.60 5.09 -5.59
CA ILE A 6 -20.45 4.68 -4.80
C ILE A 6 -20.80 5.01 -3.35
N ARG A 7 -21.14 3.98 -2.56
CA ARG A 7 -21.29 4.12 -1.11
C ARG A 7 -19.89 4.24 -0.52
N GLU A 8 -19.55 5.43 -0.02
CA GLU A 8 -18.28 5.62 0.67
C GLU A 8 -18.25 4.77 1.95
N HIS A 9 -17.18 4.01 2.12
CA HIS A 9 -16.94 3.28 3.35
C HIS A 9 -16.53 4.29 4.44
N ASN A 10 -17.43 4.56 5.38
CA ASN A 10 -17.26 5.48 6.52
C ASN A 10 -16.27 4.97 7.59
N ALA A 11 -15.27 4.20 7.19
CA ALA A 11 -14.23 3.72 8.08
C ALA A 11 -13.19 4.82 8.39
N THR A 12 -12.67 4.79 9.60
CA THR A 12 -11.58 5.65 10.05
C THR A 12 -10.33 5.44 9.18
N LYS A 13 -9.39 6.39 9.22
CA LYS A 13 -8.11 6.27 8.52
C LYS A 13 -7.35 4.99 8.94
N LYS A 14 -7.45 4.61 10.23
CA LYS A 14 -6.80 3.42 10.78
C LYS A 14 -7.40 2.13 10.18
N GLU A 15 -8.71 2.01 10.18
CA GLU A 15 -9.43 0.84 9.64
C GLU A 15 -9.19 0.68 8.13
N ARG A 16 -9.21 1.78 7.37
CA ARG A 16 -8.88 1.73 5.94
C ARG A 16 -7.43 1.29 5.72
N GLN A 17 -6.50 1.82 6.50
CA GLN A 17 -5.09 1.42 6.42
C GLN A 17 -4.91 -0.06 6.73
N GLU A 18 -5.62 -0.59 7.73
CA GLU A 18 -5.59 -2.00 8.08
C GLU A 18 -6.15 -2.88 6.96
N LEU A 19 -7.30 -2.50 6.38
CA LEU A 19 -7.87 -3.18 5.21
C LEU A 19 -6.90 -3.19 4.02
N PHE A 20 -6.28 -2.05 3.70
CA PHE A 20 -5.28 -1.97 2.63
C PHE A 20 -4.03 -2.82 2.94
N SER A 21 -3.58 -2.85 4.19
CA SER A 21 -2.45 -3.67 4.62
C SER A 21 -2.75 -5.17 4.50
N GLN A 22 -3.95 -5.60 4.92
CA GLN A 22 -4.38 -7.00 4.76
C GLN A 22 -4.53 -7.39 3.28
N ALA A 23 -5.17 -6.55 2.47
CA ALA A 23 -5.31 -6.78 1.04
C ALA A 23 -3.94 -6.87 0.33
N GLY A 24 -3.01 -5.97 0.68
CA GLY A 24 -1.64 -5.99 0.17
C GLY A 24 -0.90 -7.29 0.52
N SER A 25 -1.00 -7.74 1.77
CA SER A 25 -0.40 -9.02 2.21
C SER A 25 -0.95 -10.21 1.41
N ARG A 26 -2.27 -10.27 1.22
CA ARG A 26 -2.92 -11.32 0.42
C ARG A 26 -2.47 -11.28 -1.05
N ALA A 27 -2.37 -10.09 -1.64
CA ALA A 27 -1.91 -9.93 -3.02
C ALA A 27 -0.47 -10.42 -3.21
N ILE A 28 0.44 -10.09 -2.27
CA ILE A 28 1.82 -10.57 -2.30
C ILE A 28 1.87 -12.10 -2.20
N ASN A 29 1.10 -12.69 -1.26
CA ASN A 29 1.08 -14.15 -1.09
C ASN A 29 0.52 -14.87 -2.32
N ALA A 30 -0.54 -14.35 -2.94
CA ALA A 30 -1.13 -14.90 -4.15
C ALA A 30 -0.14 -14.85 -5.33
N ALA A 31 0.53 -13.72 -5.52
CA ALA A 31 1.52 -13.58 -6.58
C ALA A 31 2.76 -14.46 -6.35
N ARG A 32 3.18 -14.66 -5.09
CA ARG A 32 4.27 -15.59 -4.74
C ARG A 32 3.89 -17.03 -5.06
N ALA A 33 2.68 -17.45 -4.71
CA ALA A 33 2.17 -18.78 -5.04
C ALA A 33 2.10 -19.01 -6.56
N ALA A 34 1.80 -17.96 -7.33
CA ALA A 34 1.80 -17.99 -8.79
C ALA A 34 3.20 -17.84 -9.42
N SER A 35 4.27 -17.77 -8.62
CA SER A 35 5.65 -17.54 -9.08
C SER A 35 5.82 -16.29 -9.95
N LEU A 36 4.99 -15.27 -9.70
CA LEU A 36 5.05 -14.01 -10.44
C LEU A 36 6.15 -13.12 -9.86
N PRO A 37 6.83 -12.33 -10.72
CA PRO A 37 7.77 -11.32 -10.26
C PRO A 37 7.04 -10.27 -9.43
N LEU A 38 7.55 -9.99 -8.24
CA LEU A 38 6.96 -9.09 -7.27
C LEU A 38 7.93 -7.98 -6.91
N THR A 39 7.42 -6.76 -6.76
CA THR A 39 8.14 -5.67 -6.12
C THR A 39 7.28 -5.14 -4.99
N TYR A 40 7.81 -5.17 -3.77
CA TYR A 40 7.07 -4.76 -2.57
C TYR A 40 7.98 -3.99 -1.60
N VAL A 41 7.36 -3.29 -0.65
CA VAL A 41 8.07 -2.55 0.40
C VAL A 41 8.00 -3.35 1.69
N GLU A 42 9.16 -3.70 2.24
CA GLU A 42 9.33 -4.37 3.53
C GLU A 42 9.99 -3.38 4.50
N GLY A 43 9.20 -2.82 5.42
CA GLY A 43 9.64 -1.71 6.27
C GLY A 43 9.97 -0.46 5.43
N THR A 44 11.26 -0.19 5.26
CA THR A 44 11.79 0.90 4.42
C THR A 44 12.54 0.40 3.18
N THR A 45 12.66 -0.92 3.00
CA THR A 45 13.40 -1.51 1.88
C THR A 45 12.45 -1.87 0.74
N ILE A 46 12.86 -1.58 -0.49
CA ILE A 46 12.16 -2.03 -1.70
C ILE A 46 12.79 -3.36 -2.12
N VAL A 47 12.00 -4.42 -2.07
CA VAL A 47 12.41 -5.78 -2.39
C VAL A 47 11.79 -6.19 -3.72
N ARG A 48 12.62 -6.68 -4.64
CA ARG A 48 12.19 -7.39 -5.84
C ARG A 48 12.37 -8.89 -5.60
N GLU A 49 11.30 -9.65 -5.76
CA GLU A 49 11.29 -11.10 -5.68
C GLU A 49 11.00 -11.67 -7.07
N GLU A 50 11.94 -12.44 -7.61
CA GLU A 50 11.85 -13.02 -8.95
C GLU A 50 12.48 -14.41 -8.91
N HIS A 51 11.75 -15.43 -9.39
CA HIS A 51 12.17 -16.85 -9.36
C HIS A 51 12.63 -17.34 -7.96
N GLY A 52 11.97 -16.89 -6.89
CA GLY A 52 12.33 -17.23 -5.50
C GLY A 52 13.59 -16.53 -4.98
N LYS A 53 14.25 -15.70 -5.79
CA LYS A 53 15.39 -14.89 -5.38
C LYS A 53 14.91 -13.49 -4.98
N LYS A 54 15.29 -13.06 -3.77
CA LYS A 54 15.03 -11.71 -3.28
C LYS A 54 16.24 -10.82 -3.56
N THR A 55 15.98 -9.65 -4.15
CA THR A 55 16.98 -8.64 -4.45
C THR A 55 16.50 -7.29 -3.89
N ILE A 56 17.35 -6.61 -3.12
CA ILE A 56 17.05 -5.27 -2.62
C ILE A 56 17.35 -4.29 -3.76
N ILE A 57 16.33 -3.56 -4.20
CA ILE A 57 16.46 -2.60 -5.31
C ILE A 57 16.49 -1.14 -4.85
N GLY A 58 16.26 -0.88 -3.56
CA GLY A 58 16.35 0.46 -3.01
C GLY A 58 15.78 0.57 -1.60
N LYS A 59 15.68 1.81 -1.12
CA LYS A 59 15.03 2.16 0.14
C LYS A 59 14.08 3.32 -0.09
N VAL A 60 12.91 3.28 0.53
CA VAL A 60 12.01 4.42 0.65
C VAL A 60 12.30 5.15 1.96
N GLY A 61 12.23 6.48 1.92
CA GLY A 61 12.36 7.30 3.12
C GLY A 61 11.26 6.99 4.16
N PRO A 62 11.49 7.33 5.45
CA PRO A 62 10.47 7.15 6.48
C PRO A 62 9.20 7.90 6.11
N ARG A 63 8.07 7.39 6.60
CA ARG A 63 6.75 7.98 6.42
C ARG A 63 6.77 9.43 6.92
N MET A 64 6.88 10.41 6.01
CA MET A 64 6.84 11.81 6.40
C MET A 64 5.47 12.09 7.04
N SER A 65 5.48 12.67 8.24
CA SER A 65 4.27 13.16 8.87
C SER A 65 3.70 14.27 7.99
N VAL A 66 2.45 14.10 7.54
CA VAL A 66 1.75 15.14 6.80
C VAL A 66 1.45 16.25 7.79
N ILE A 67 2.22 17.34 7.74
CA ILE A 67 1.94 18.54 8.53
C ILE A 67 0.72 19.20 7.89
N GLN A 68 -0.45 19.11 8.55
CA GLN A 68 -1.61 19.90 8.16
C GLN A 68 -1.29 21.38 8.39
N LYS A 69 -0.89 22.06 7.33
CA LYS A 69 -0.75 23.52 7.34
C LYS A 69 -2.16 24.09 7.46
N LYS A 70 -2.51 24.68 8.60
CA LYS A 70 -3.75 25.46 8.74
C LYS A 70 -3.61 26.69 7.85
N ILE A 71 -4.28 26.69 6.70
CA ILE A 71 -4.42 27.89 5.87
C ILE A 71 -5.52 28.72 6.54
N LYS A 72 -5.16 29.89 7.11
CA LYS A 72 -6.15 30.90 7.47
C LYS A 72 -6.66 31.49 6.16
N LEU A 73 -7.94 31.27 5.86
CA LEU A 73 -8.66 32.06 4.88
C LEU A 73 -9.01 33.38 5.59
N SER A 74 -8.24 34.42 5.26
CA SER A 74 -8.55 35.82 5.59
C SER A 74 -9.59 36.37 4.63
#